data_AF-A0A9P5JR50-F1
#
_entry.id   AF-A0A9P5JR50-F1
#
_cell.length_a   1.000
_cell.length_b   1.000
_cell.length_c   1.000
_cell.angle_alpha   90.00
_cell.angle_beta   90.00
_cell.angle_gamma   90.00
#
_symmetry.space_group_name_H-M   'P 1'
#
loop_
_entity.id
_entity.type
_entity.pdbx_description
1 polymer ?
#
loop_
_entity_poly.entity_id
_entity_poly.type
_entity_poly.pdbx_seq_one_letter_code
_entity_poly.pdbx_strand_id
1 'polypeptide(L)'
;MTSDSEEWRPNQEATLSNEAKPLSDATITIRIIKSFTFRTEKHLILQHLDLEHTTVGQLKENARKAVATQAGWKPYRNVTLDTLKLYTKAHGAKTTNLIINLENDDWILDDEAATLASLGFENETEVSFFNRELYEAFKINPETKWDTGTGA
;
A
#
# COMPACT_ATOMS: atom_id res chain seq x y z
N MET A 1 -62.10 19.07 -16.08
CA MET A 1 -62.17 17.98 -15.07
C MET A 1 -62.24 16.70 -15.89
N THR A 2 -61.20 15.91 -16.10
CA THR A 2 -60.06 15.47 -15.27
C THR A 2 -58.85 15.26 -16.20
N SER A 3 -57.68 15.85 -15.90
CA SER A 3 -56.50 15.17 -15.30
C SER A 3 -56.18 13.84 -15.99
N ASP A 4 -55.17 13.82 -16.87
CA ASP A 4 -53.74 13.59 -16.56
C ASP A 4 -53.48 12.11 -16.26
N SER A 5 -52.70 11.47 -17.15
CA SER A 5 -52.04 10.19 -16.91
C SER A 5 -50.84 10.14 -17.86
N GLU A 6 -49.93 11.08 -17.68
CA GLU A 6 -48.58 10.99 -18.26
C GLU A 6 -47.90 9.77 -17.62
N GLU A 7 -47.67 8.74 -18.42
CA GLU A 7 -47.04 7.48 -18.01
C GLU A 7 -45.60 7.75 -17.54
N TRP A 8 -45.42 7.86 -16.23
CA TRP A 8 -44.11 8.04 -15.62
C TRP A 8 -43.25 6.81 -15.88
N ARG A 9 -42.27 6.95 -16.78
CA ARG A 9 -41.15 6.02 -16.90
C ARG A 9 -40.13 6.45 -15.84
N PRO A 10 -39.90 5.69 -14.75
CA PRO A 10 -38.81 6.04 -13.85
C PRO A 10 -37.52 6.01 -14.66
N ASN A 11 -36.75 7.09 -14.56
CA ASN A 11 -35.34 7.08 -14.95
C ASN A 11 -34.72 5.84 -14.33
N GLN A 12 -34.22 4.93 -15.17
CA GLN A 12 -33.23 3.95 -14.74
C GLN A 12 -32.01 4.78 -14.33
N GLU A 13 -31.95 5.16 -13.05
CA GLU A 13 -30.73 5.58 -12.43
C GLU A 13 -29.73 4.47 -12.72
N ALA A 14 -28.77 4.77 -13.60
CA ALA A 14 -27.61 3.94 -13.78
C ALA A 14 -26.94 3.89 -12.40
N THR A 15 -27.22 2.83 -11.66
CA THR A 15 -26.42 2.42 -10.52
C THR A 15 -24.98 2.42 -11.00
N LEU A 16 -24.24 3.47 -10.64
CA LEU A 16 -22.79 3.45 -10.65
C LEU A 16 -22.43 2.46 -9.55
N SER A 17 -22.50 1.17 -9.89
CA SER A 17 -21.97 0.10 -9.09
C SER A 17 -20.45 0.29 -9.07
N ASN A 18 -19.99 1.16 -8.17
CA ASN A 18 -18.76 0.89 -7.45
C ASN A 18 -19.01 -0.45 -6.73
N GLU A 19 -18.84 -1.55 -7.45
CA GLU A 19 -18.61 -2.86 -6.85
C GLU A 19 -17.26 -2.74 -6.13
N ALA A 20 -17.28 -2.10 -4.97
CA ALA A 20 -16.20 -2.20 -4.01
C ALA A 20 -16.03 -3.70 -3.76
N LYS A 21 -14.90 -4.26 -4.19
CA LYS A 21 -14.61 -5.67 -3.96
C LYS A 21 -14.80 -5.98 -2.47
N PRO A 22 -15.33 -7.15 -2.14
CA PRO A 22 -15.51 -7.51 -0.74
C PRO A 22 -14.17 -7.48 -0.02
N LEU A 23 -14.17 -7.07 1.25
CA LEU A 23 -12.96 -7.02 2.08
C LEU A 23 -12.28 -8.40 2.20
N SER A 24 -13.03 -9.48 1.96
CA SER A 24 -12.54 -10.85 1.93
C SER A 24 -11.73 -11.23 0.66
N ASP A 25 -11.72 -10.38 -0.39
CA ASP A 25 -11.01 -10.63 -1.66
C ASP A 25 -10.38 -9.35 -2.22
N ALA A 26 -9.37 -8.85 -1.50
CA ALA A 26 -8.65 -7.64 -1.86
C ALA A 26 -7.33 -7.91 -2.58
N THR A 27 -6.95 -6.97 -3.45
CA THR A 27 -5.58 -6.84 -3.97
C THR A 27 -4.86 -5.72 -3.25
N ILE A 28 -3.69 -5.98 -2.68
CA ILE A 28 -2.85 -5.01 -1.98
C ILE A 28 -1.51 -4.88 -2.69
N THR A 29 -1.06 -3.64 -2.86
CA THR A 29 0.27 -3.33 -3.41
C THR A 29 1.22 -3.00 -2.26
N ILE A 30 2.27 -3.81 -2.11
CA ILE A 30 3.32 -3.59 -1.13
C ILE A 30 4.55 -3.02 -1.84
N ARG A 31 4.86 -1.76 -1.56
CA ARG A 31 6.04 -1.04 -2.03
C ARG A 31 7.25 -1.47 -1.21
N ILE A 32 8.03 -2.42 -1.70
CA ILE A 32 9.23 -2.92 -1.01
C ILE A 32 10.37 -1.94 -1.26
N ILE A 33 10.74 -1.18 -0.23
CA ILE A 33 11.81 -0.19 -0.33
C ILE A 33 13.14 -0.84 0.08
N LYS A 34 14.07 -0.90 -0.87
CA LYS A 34 15.44 -1.37 -0.64
C LYS A 34 16.37 -0.26 -0.19
N SER A 35 16.18 0.95 -0.70
CA SER A 35 17.00 2.10 -0.34
C SER A 35 16.22 3.40 -0.44
N PHE A 36 16.19 4.16 0.65
CA PHE A 36 15.68 5.53 0.65
C PHE A 36 16.60 6.47 -0.12
N THR A 37 17.91 6.38 0.14
CA THR A 37 18.94 7.26 -0.42
C THR A 37 19.01 7.15 -1.95
N PHE A 38 18.96 5.94 -2.50
CA PHE A 38 18.96 5.71 -3.95
C PHE A 38 17.55 5.61 -4.55
N ARG A 39 16.51 5.79 -3.72
CA ARG A 39 15.09 5.67 -4.12
C ARG A 39 14.78 4.35 -4.83
N THR A 40 15.38 3.27 -4.37
CA THR A 40 15.21 1.95 -4.97
C THR A 40 14.05 1.22 -4.30
N GLU A 41 12.99 0.97 -5.06
CA GLU A 41 11.85 0.16 -4.64
C GLU A 41 11.39 -0.81 -5.73
N LYS A 42 10.57 -1.79 -5.33
CA LYS A 42 9.83 -2.67 -6.24
C LYS A 42 8.50 -3.04 -5.61
N HIS A 43 7.46 -3.17 -6.43
CA HIS A 43 6.12 -3.48 -5.95
C HIS A 43 5.88 -4.99 -5.92
N LEU A 44 5.38 -5.48 -4.79
CA LEU A 44 4.85 -6.82 -4.59
C LEU A 44 3.32 -6.73 -4.55
N ILE A 45 2.66 -7.45 -5.45
CA ILE A 45 1.20 -7.51 -5.48
C ILE A 45 0.75 -8.79 -4.78
N LEU A 46 -0.06 -8.64 -3.73
CA LEU A 46 -0.74 -9.76 -3.07
C LEU A 46 -2.22 -9.69 -3.41
N GLN A 47 -2.78 -10.79 -3.91
CA GLN A 47 -4.17 -10.91 -4.33
C GLN A 47 -4.90 -11.89 -3.41
N HIS A 48 -6.23 -11.81 -3.39
CA HIS A 48 -7.08 -12.71 -2.61
C HIS A 48 -6.82 -12.64 -1.11
N LEU A 49 -6.55 -11.43 -0.61
CA LEU A 49 -6.41 -11.18 0.80
C LEU A 49 -7.77 -10.96 1.45
N ASP A 50 -8.00 -11.68 2.54
CA ASP A 50 -9.10 -11.42 3.47
C ASP A 50 -8.64 -10.38 4.49
N LEU A 51 -9.05 -9.12 4.29
CA LEU A 51 -8.63 -8.00 5.12
C LEU A 51 -9.25 -8.03 6.53
N GLU A 52 -10.37 -8.73 6.72
CA GLU A 52 -11.04 -8.84 8.02
C GLU A 52 -10.25 -9.75 8.97
N HIS A 53 -9.55 -10.75 8.43
CA HIS A 53 -8.80 -11.74 9.21
C HIS A 53 -7.28 -11.63 9.08
N THR A 54 -6.78 -11.05 7.98
CA THR A 54 -5.34 -10.85 7.79
C THR A 54 -4.85 -9.78 8.75
N THR A 55 -3.83 -10.09 9.56
CA THR A 55 -3.20 -9.11 10.45
C THR A 55 -1.99 -8.43 9.80
N VAL A 56 -1.55 -7.32 10.39
CA VAL A 56 -0.31 -6.64 10.00
C VAL A 56 0.89 -7.59 10.04
N GLY A 57 1.02 -8.39 11.11
CA GLY A 57 2.11 -9.37 11.24
C GLY A 57 2.08 -10.43 10.13
N GLN A 58 0.89 -10.92 9.77
CA GLN A 58 0.72 -11.86 8.66
C GLN A 58 1.06 -11.23 7.31
N LEU A 59 0.66 -9.97 7.08
CA LEU A 59 1.00 -9.23 5.86
C LEU A 59 2.53 -9.09 5.71
N LYS A 60 3.23 -8.73 6.78
CA LYS A 60 4.71 -8.67 6.82
C LYS A 60 5.33 -10.02 6.46
N GLU A 61 4.82 -11.10 7.04
CA GLU A 61 5.36 -12.44 6.82
C GLU A 61 5.13 -12.93 5.39
N ASN A 62 3.92 -12.72 4.86
CA ASN A 62 3.59 -13.03 3.46
C ASN A 62 4.52 -12.29 2.50
N ALA A 63 4.80 -11.00 2.77
CA ALA A 63 5.71 -10.19 1.97
C ALA A 63 7.16 -10.70 2.05
N ARG A 64 7.68 -10.97 3.25
CA ARG A 64 9.04 -11.52 3.44
C ARG A 64 9.20 -12.86 2.72
N LYS A 65 8.24 -13.76 2.87
CA LYS A 65 8.23 -15.06 2.21
C LYS A 65 8.23 -14.91 0.69
N ALA A 66 7.42 -14.00 0.13
CA ALA A 66 7.41 -13.73 -1.31
C ALA A 66 8.77 -13.20 -1.81
N VAL A 67 9.37 -12.24 -1.11
CA VAL A 67 10.70 -11.68 -1.42
C VAL A 67 11.80 -12.76 -1.37
N ALA A 68 11.75 -13.65 -0.37
CA ALA A 68 12.73 -14.71 -0.21
C ALA A 68 12.65 -15.78 -1.33
N THR A 69 11.44 -16.11 -1.78
CA THR A 69 11.19 -17.29 -2.63
C THR A 69 11.12 -16.97 -4.12
N GLN A 70 10.50 -15.86 -4.50
CA GLN A 70 10.28 -15.53 -5.91
C GLN A 70 11.59 -15.11 -6.61
N ALA A 71 11.78 -15.55 -7.86
CA ALA A 71 13.04 -15.33 -8.60
C ALA A 71 13.33 -13.84 -8.85
N GLY A 72 12.30 -13.06 -9.18
CA GLY A 72 12.42 -11.62 -9.47
C GLY A 72 12.82 -10.75 -8.27
N TRP A 73 12.93 -11.34 -7.08
CA TRP A 73 13.28 -10.65 -5.83
C TRP A 73 14.69 -10.92 -5.34
N LYS A 74 15.51 -11.66 -6.12
CA LYS A 74 16.91 -11.94 -5.78
C LYS A 74 17.70 -10.70 -5.29
N PRO A 75 17.58 -9.49 -5.89
CA PRO A 75 18.29 -8.29 -5.41
C PRO A 75 17.80 -7.73 -4.06
N TYR A 76 16.68 -8.22 -3.54
CA TYR A 76 16.00 -7.73 -2.33
C TYR A 76 16.09 -8.72 -1.15
N ARG A 77 16.61 -9.94 -1.34
CA ARG A 77 16.61 -10.99 -0.31
C ARG A 77 17.42 -10.66 0.95
N ASN A 78 18.40 -9.76 0.83
CA ASN A 78 19.22 -9.30 1.95
C ASN A 78 18.69 -8.01 2.59
N VAL A 79 17.52 -7.53 2.16
CA VAL A 79 16.89 -6.34 2.74
C VAL A 79 16.16 -6.76 4.01
N THR A 80 16.49 -6.12 5.13
CA THR A 80 15.70 -6.26 6.36
C THR A 80 14.36 -5.54 6.16
N LEU A 81 13.25 -6.23 6.41
CA LEU A 81 11.90 -5.71 6.25
C LEU A 81 11.10 -5.95 7.54
N ASP A 82 10.88 -4.89 8.31
CA ASP A 82 10.28 -4.93 9.65
C ASP A 82 9.11 -3.95 9.83
N THR A 83 9.02 -2.90 9.01
CA THR A 83 8.07 -1.79 9.22
C THR A 83 7.19 -1.54 8.02
N LEU A 84 5.88 -1.58 8.24
CA LEU A 84 4.87 -1.18 7.25
C LEU A 84 4.38 0.25 7.55
N LYS A 85 4.22 1.07 6.50
CA LYS A 85 3.61 2.40 6.58
C LYS A 85 2.63 2.59 5.44
N LEU A 86 1.41 3.06 5.71
CA LEU A 86 0.47 3.41 4.64
C LEU A 86 1.10 4.46 3.71
N TYR A 87 1.00 4.24 2.40
CA TYR A 87 1.63 5.14 1.43
C TYR A 87 0.77 6.39 1.20
N THR A 88 -0.53 6.19 1.05
CA THR A 88 -1.53 7.24 0.87
C THR A 88 -2.76 6.95 1.73
N LYS A 89 -3.48 8.00 2.12
CA LYS A 89 -4.86 7.93 2.58
C LYS A 89 -5.71 8.79 1.66
N ALA A 90 -6.98 8.44 1.46
CA ALA A 90 -7.92 9.30 0.76
C ALA A 90 -7.89 10.70 1.38
N HIS A 91 -7.74 11.74 0.55
CA HIS A 91 -7.62 13.15 0.95
C HIS A 91 -6.34 13.56 1.73
N GLY A 92 -5.35 12.67 1.86
CA GLY A 92 -4.04 13.02 2.42
C GLY A 92 -3.18 13.84 1.43
N ALA A 93 -2.34 14.73 1.95
CA ALA A 93 -1.38 15.46 1.12
C ALA A 93 -0.44 14.48 0.40
N LYS A 94 -0.25 14.69 -0.90
CA LYS A 94 0.74 13.93 -1.68
C LYS A 94 2.14 14.27 -1.16
N THR A 95 2.91 13.26 -0.80
CA THR A 95 4.32 13.44 -0.40
C THR A 95 5.11 14.02 -1.57
N THR A 96 5.98 14.99 -1.28
CA THR A 96 6.97 15.50 -2.25
C THR A 96 8.13 14.54 -2.43
N ASN A 97 8.35 13.66 -1.46
CA ASN A 97 9.38 12.63 -1.52
C ASN A 97 8.83 11.36 -2.18
N LEU A 98 9.40 11.01 -3.34
CA LEU A 98 8.94 9.93 -4.21
C LEU A 98 9.16 8.52 -3.62
N ILE A 99 10.09 8.36 -2.67
CA ILE A 99 10.35 7.03 -2.10
C ILE A 99 9.41 6.70 -0.94
N ILE A 100 9.16 7.65 -0.03
CA ILE A 100 8.26 7.45 1.12
C ILE A 100 7.71 8.79 1.62
N ASN A 101 6.54 8.77 2.25
CA ASN A 101 6.06 9.90 3.04
C ASN A 101 6.89 10.02 4.33
N LEU A 102 7.65 11.12 4.46
CA LEU A 102 8.44 11.41 5.67
C LEU A 102 7.60 12.03 6.79
N GLU A 103 6.44 12.58 6.44
CA GLU A 103 5.43 13.08 7.37
C GLU A 103 4.49 11.94 7.79
N ASN A 104 3.59 12.21 8.75
CA ASN A 104 2.55 11.28 9.20
C ASN A 104 3.10 9.94 9.73
N ASP A 105 3.88 9.98 10.81
CA ASP A 105 4.38 8.76 11.47
C ASP A 105 3.26 7.92 12.09
N ASP A 106 2.11 8.54 12.36
CA ASP A 106 0.86 7.88 12.77
C ASP A 106 0.32 6.90 11.72
N TRP A 107 0.90 6.87 10.52
CA TRP A 107 0.56 5.90 9.46
C TRP A 107 1.43 4.64 9.50
N ILE A 108 2.38 4.56 10.44
CA ILE A 108 3.17 3.36 10.68
C ILE A 108 2.30 2.32 11.41
N LEU A 109 2.35 1.08 10.93
CA LEU A 109 1.52 -0.02 11.43
C LEU A 109 2.30 -0.82 12.48
N ASP A 110 2.33 -0.30 13.71
CA ASP A 110 3.09 -0.88 14.82
C ASP A 110 2.35 -2.05 15.52
N ASP A 111 1.01 -2.08 15.47
CA ASP A 111 0.23 -3.19 16.04
C ASP A 111 0.18 -4.38 15.08
N GLU A 112 0.97 -5.41 15.35
CA GLU A 112 1.03 -6.63 14.53
C GLU A 112 -0.22 -7.50 14.60
N ALA A 113 -1.05 -7.34 15.63
CA ALA A 113 -2.27 -8.10 15.85
C ALA A 113 -3.50 -7.44 15.20
N ALA A 114 -3.43 -6.13 14.91
CA ALA A 114 -4.50 -5.43 14.21
C ALA A 114 -4.77 -6.05 12.84
N THR A 115 -6.05 -6.21 12.50
CA THR A 115 -6.49 -6.68 11.18
C THR A 115 -6.41 -5.54 10.18
N LEU A 116 -6.15 -5.85 8.91
CA LEU A 116 -5.99 -4.84 7.87
C LEU A 116 -7.27 -3.99 7.73
N ALA A 117 -8.45 -4.59 7.80
CA ALA A 117 -9.73 -3.89 7.77
C ALA A 117 -9.89 -2.91 8.94
N SER A 118 -9.44 -3.26 10.15
CA SER A 118 -9.52 -2.36 11.32
C SER A 118 -8.66 -1.09 11.17
N LEU A 119 -7.64 -1.16 10.32
CA LEU A 119 -6.74 -0.06 9.99
C LEU A 119 -7.21 0.74 8.75
N GLY A 120 -8.38 0.39 8.19
CA GLY A 120 -8.96 1.04 7.03
C GLY A 120 -8.33 0.62 5.70
N PHE A 121 -7.71 -0.58 5.63
CA PHE A 121 -7.32 -1.13 4.34
C PHE A 121 -8.58 -1.48 3.53
N GLU A 122 -8.53 -1.11 2.26
CA GLU A 122 -9.51 -1.44 1.23
C GLU A 122 -8.79 -2.10 0.04
N ASN A 123 -9.57 -2.61 -0.93
CA ASN A 123 -8.99 -3.06 -2.20
C ASN A 123 -8.14 -1.95 -2.83
N GLU A 124 -6.99 -2.33 -3.40
CA GLU A 124 -5.99 -1.45 -4.01
C GLU A 124 -5.23 -0.53 -3.02
N THR A 125 -5.34 -0.76 -1.71
CA THR A 125 -4.49 -0.05 -0.74
C THR A 125 -3.01 -0.26 -1.06
N GLU A 126 -2.25 0.84 -1.01
CA GLU A 126 -0.80 0.85 -1.15
C GLU A 126 -0.12 1.04 0.21
N VAL A 127 0.82 0.15 0.53
CA VAL A 127 1.59 0.19 1.78
C VAL A 127 3.08 0.02 1.47
N SER A 128 3.94 0.78 2.15
CA SER A 128 5.39 0.66 2.02
C SER A 128 5.95 -0.28 3.07
N PHE A 129 6.87 -1.17 2.68
CA PHE A 129 7.55 -2.10 3.58
C PHE A 129 9.07 -1.87 3.51
N PHE A 130 9.68 -1.63 4.67
CA PHE A 130 11.07 -1.17 4.76
C PHE A 130 11.72 -1.53 6.11
N ASN A 131 12.98 -1.15 6.27
CA ASN A 131 13.72 -1.22 7.53
C ASN A 131 13.53 0.07 8.34
N ARG A 132 13.05 -0.04 9.60
CA ARG A 132 12.78 1.12 10.47
C ARG A 132 14.01 1.99 10.68
N GLU A 133 15.13 1.38 11.01
CA GLU A 133 16.37 2.08 11.36
C GLU A 133 16.85 2.96 10.19
N LEU A 134 16.84 2.42 8.97
CA LEU A 134 17.21 3.16 7.75
C LEU A 134 16.21 4.28 7.44
N TYR A 135 14.92 4.11 7.75
CA TYR A 135 13.92 5.16 7.59
C TYR A 135 14.18 6.32 8.56
N GLU A 136 14.39 6.04 9.84
CA GLU A 136 14.66 7.07 10.85
C GLU A 136 15.98 7.81 10.53
N ALA A 137 17.02 7.10 10.11
CA ALA A 137 18.28 7.71 9.67
C ALA A 137 18.10 8.63 8.45
N PHE A 138 17.31 8.20 7.47
CA PHE A 138 17.00 9.00 6.29
C PHE A 138 16.11 10.21 6.62
N LYS A 139 15.21 10.10 7.59
CA LYS A 139 14.37 11.21 8.05
C LYS A 139 15.20 12.35 8.66
N ILE A 140 16.28 12.03 9.38
CA ILE A 140 17.21 13.01 9.95
C ILE A 140 17.99 13.75 8.84
N ASN A 141 18.38 13.05 7.77
CA ASN A 141 19.07 13.65 6.62
C ASN A 141 18.54 13.09 5.29
N PRO A 142 17.50 13.69 4.69
CA PRO A 142 16.81 13.16 3.51
C PRO A 142 17.57 13.47 2.21
N GLU A 143 18.85 13.10 2.14
CA GLU A 143 19.67 13.24 0.95
C GLU A 143 19.42 12.10 -0.03
N THR A 144 19.01 12.43 -1.25
CA THR A 144 18.91 11.46 -2.34
C THR A 144 20.18 11.45 -3.17
N LYS A 145 20.73 10.27 -3.43
CA LYS A 145 21.83 10.05 -4.36
C LYS A 145 21.29 9.58 -5.70
N TRP A 146 21.94 10.03 -6.77
CA TRP A 146 21.70 9.50 -8.11
C TRP A 146 22.49 8.21 -8.25
N ASP A 147 21.89 7.18 -8.84
CA ASP A 147 22.63 6.01 -9.26
C ASP A 147 23.54 6.44 -10.41
N THR A 148 24.77 6.84 -10.10
CA THR A 148 25.80 7.12 -11.11
C THR A 148 26.21 5.79 -11.68
N GLY A 149 25.39 5.25 -12.58
CA GLY A 149 25.66 4.04 -13.34
C GLY A 149 27.03 4.19 -14.00
N THR A 150 28.06 3.71 -13.32
CA THR A 150 29.39 3.68 -13.88
C THR A 150 29.39 2.43 -14.73
N GLY A 151 29.02 2.62 -16.00
CA GLY A 151 29.23 1.63 -17.02
C GLY A 151 30.71 1.24 -17.03
N ALA A 152 30.95 -0.05 -16.91
CA ALA A 152 32.15 -0.74 -17.36
C ALA A 152 31.71 -2.09 -17.88
#